data_AF-A0A0J6KM20-F1
#
_entry.id   AF-A0A0J6KM20-F1
#
_cell.length_a   1.000
_cell.length_b   1.000
_cell.length_c   1.000
_cell.angle_alpha   90.00
_cell.angle_beta   90.00
_cell.angle_gamma   90.00
#
_symmetry.space_group_name_H-M   'P 1'
#
loop_
_entity.id
_entity.type
_entity.pdbx_description
1 polymer ?
#
loop_
_entity_poly.entity_id
_entity_poly.type
_entity_poly.pdbx_seq_one_letter_code
_entity_poly.pdbx_strand_id
1 'polypeptide(L)'
;MIRLQRSIIHGIRAAKTAADLHYYLQNAVELEHATIPPYLTAMFSLKAGYNEEIRQLIHSIVMQEMLHMCIAGNILISIGGHPQINKPPFIPKYPGPLPMSIGGEGFIVGIEPFSKELVFNTFMVIEEPEDPVPVETPKLAAEDEPDYATIGEFYDAIKKKIKELGDGIFIPATVPKQVLGWFSPERLFPITDVASALHAINIIIVEGEGTSTNPNQSPGNPAHYYKFGEIYYGRRIVSTPDGGYAYAGAPVPYDEDGVYPMVSNPQDYDYQDNTQAKVRVEAFAYSYSSLLNALHQAFNGEPKRIDTAIGLMYDLKVQAVSLMETPVAPGSEQTAGPSYRYVNTQGGMDTSD
;
A
#
# COMPACT_ATOMS: atom_id res chain seq x y z
N MET A 1 13.96 5.51 10.04
CA MET A 1 14.00 4.05 9.83
C MET A 1 12.91 3.31 10.58
N ILE A 2 11.88 2.90 9.83
CA ILE A 2 10.67 2.16 10.21
C ILE A 2 10.91 0.67 10.26
N ARG A 3 10.37 -0.03 11.27
CA ARG A 3 10.80 -1.42 11.49
C ARG A 3 9.76 -2.38 12.08
N LEU A 4 9.82 -3.66 11.66
CA LEU A 4 9.02 -4.84 12.03
C LEU A 4 9.47 -5.49 13.37
N GLN A 5 8.57 -6.18 14.08
CA GLN A 5 8.98 -7.06 15.18
C GLN A 5 9.79 -8.26 14.65
N ARG A 6 11.04 -8.46 15.12
CA ARG A 6 11.90 -9.61 14.74
C ARG A 6 11.28 -10.99 15.00
N SER A 7 10.27 -11.06 15.87
CA SER A 7 9.45 -12.26 16.08
C SER A 7 8.81 -12.76 14.78
N ILE A 8 8.38 -11.86 13.89
CA ILE A 8 7.83 -12.21 12.57
C ILE A 8 8.88 -12.88 11.70
N ILE A 9 10.06 -12.28 11.56
CA ILE A 9 11.16 -12.87 10.77
C ILE A 9 11.62 -14.21 11.36
N HIS A 10 11.73 -14.29 12.68
CA HIS A 10 12.07 -15.55 13.35
C HIS A 10 11.01 -16.63 13.07
N GLY A 11 9.74 -16.25 13.15
CA GLY A 11 8.62 -17.13 12.85
C GLY A 11 8.62 -17.62 11.40
N ILE A 12 8.89 -16.75 10.43
CA ILE A 12 9.08 -17.12 9.02
C ILE A 12 10.23 -18.11 8.90
N ARG A 13 11.39 -17.83 9.50
CA ARG A 13 12.57 -18.71 9.46
C ARG A 13 12.32 -20.06 10.13
N ALA A 14 11.43 -20.13 11.12
CA ALA A 14 11.07 -21.35 11.83
C ALA A 14 10.02 -22.21 11.09
N ALA A 15 9.35 -21.67 10.06
CA ALA A 15 8.36 -22.41 9.27
C ALA A 15 8.95 -23.68 8.65
N LYS A 16 8.17 -24.77 8.70
CA LYS A 16 8.55 -26.11 8.21
C LYS A 16 7.62 -26.62 7.10
N THR A 17 6.46 -26.02 6.95
CA THR A 17 5.42 -26.41 6.01
C THR A 17 4.86 -25.20 5.27
N ALA A 18 4.15 -25.45 4.17
CA ALA A 18 3.37 -24.44 3.46
C ALA A 18 2.39 -23.70 4.38
N ALA A 19 1.69 -24.43 5.25
CA ALA A 19 0.70 -23.88 6.17
C ALA A 19 1.30 -22.91 7.19
N ASP A 20 2.54 -23.15 7.63
CA ASP A 20 3.24 -22.25 8.54
C ASP A 20 3.51 -20.88 7.91
N LEU A 21 3.55 -20.79 6.56
CA LEU A 21 3.70 -19.53 5.84
C LEU A 21 2.40 -18.76 5.65
N HIS A 22 1.23 -19.39 5.83
CA HIS A 22 -0.07 -18.77 5.55
C HIS A 22 -0.28 -17.50 6.39
N TYR A 23 0.08 -17.54 7.67
CA TYR A 23 -0.01 -16.38 8.56
C TYR A 23 0.82 -15.21 8.05
N TYR A 24 2.08 -15.43 7.66
CA TYR A 24 2.96 -14.35 7.22
C TYR A 24 2.54 -13.79 5.87
N LEU A 25 2.10 -14.63 4.93
CA LEU A 25 1.57 -14.17 3.66
C LEU A 25 0.23 -13.44 3.80
N GLN A 26 -0.60 -13.79 4.79
CA GLN A 26 -1.78 -13.00 5.14
C GLN A 26 -1.39 -11.62 5.67
N ASN A 27 -0.36 -11.54 6.54
CA ASN A 27 0.17 -10.25 6.99
C ASN A 27 0.76 -9.44 5.82
N ALA A 28 1.34 -10.09 4.81
CA ALA A 28 1.80 -9.42 3.60
C ALA A 28 0.62 -8.75 2.87
N VAL A 29 -0.47 -9.50 2.62
CA VAL A 29 -1.70 -8.94 2.00
C VAL A 29 -2.27 -7.78 2.82
N GLU A 30 -2.27 -7.88 4.15
CA GLU A 30 -2.72 -6.79 5.04
C GLU A 30 -1.80 -5.56 4.98
N LEU A 31 -0.48 -5.77 4.92
CA LEU A 31 0.51 -4.70 4.81
C LEU A 31 0.37 -3.93 3.50
N GLU A 32 0.34 -4.61 2.37
CA GLU A 32 0.16 -3.96 1.06
C GLU A 32 -1.16 -3.20 0.98
N HIS A 33 -2.20 -3.73 1.63
CA HIS A 33 -3.47 -3.01 1.73
C HIS A 33 -3.40 -1.80 2.68
N ALA A 34 -2.59 -1.84 3.73
CA ALA A 34 -2.48 -0.77 4.72
C ALA A 34 -1.85 0.52 4.18
N THR A 35 -1.01 0.42 3.15
CA THR A 35 -0.36 1.57 2.49
C THR A 35 -1.30 2.28 1.51
N ILE A 36 -2.23 1.54 0.89
CA ILE A 36 -3.14 2.06 -0.15
C ILE A 36 -4.04 3.20 0.34
N PRO A 37 -4.80 3.10 1.45
CA PRO A 37 -5.71 4.16 1.91
C PRO A 37 -5.01 5.50 2.23
N PRO A 38 -3.89 5.54 2.98
CA PRO A 38 -3.13 6.77 3.20
C PRO A 38 -2.68 7.43 1.90
N TYR A 39 -2.08 6.66 0.98
CA TYR A 39 -1.56 7.18 -0.28
C TYR A 39 -2.68 7.69 -1.20
N LEU A 40 -3.78 6.93 -1.30
CA LEU A 40 -4.97 7.35 -2.06
C LEU A 40 -5.59 8.61 -1.51
N THR A 41 -5.71 8.74 -0.17
CA THR A 41 -6.31 9.93 0.45
C THR A 41 -5.49 11.17 0.14
N ALA A 42 -4.17 11.10 0.32
CA ALA A 42 -3.29 12.21 -0.03
C ALA A 42 -3.44 12.57 -1.52
N MET A 43 -3.44 11.58 -2.42
CA MET A 43 -3.64 11.82 -3.86
C MET A 43 -5.01 12.44 -4.18
N PHE A 44 -6.09 11.99 -3.55
CA PHE A 44 -7.45 12.51 -3.77
C PHE A 44 -7.62 13.93 -3.24
N SER A 45 -6.86 14.31 -2.21
CA SER A 45 -6.88 15.67 -1.67
C SER A 45 -6.23 16.72 -2.60
N LEU A 46 -5.51 16.30 -3.65
CA LEU A 46 -5.01 17.21 -4.68
C LEU A 46 -6.16 17.63 -5.61
N LYS A 47 -6.34 18.95 -5.81
CA LYS A 47 -7.35 19.53 -6.71
C LYS A 47 -7.05 19.25 -8.17
N ALA A 48 -8.08 18.99 -8.98
CA ALA A 48 -7.91 18.73 -10.40
C ALA A 48 -7.23 19.91 -11.11
N GLY A 49 -6.19 19.63 -11.92
CA GLY A 49 -5.40 20.66 -12.61
C GLY A 49 -4.26 21.25 -11.77
N TYR A 50 -4.13 20.85 -10.50
CA TYR A 50 -3.05 21.24 -9.60
C TYR A 50 -2.20 20.03 -9.24
N ASN A 51 -0.91 20.26 -8.99
CA ASN A 51 0.02 19.24 -8.47
C ASN A 51 -0.01 17.93 -9.29
N GLU A 52 -0.26 18.00 -10.60
CA GLU A 52 -0.54 16.83 -11.44
C GLU A 52 0.65 15.86 -11.50
N GLU A 53 1.87 16.37 -11.44
CA GLU A 53 3.07 15.54 -11.39
C GLU A 53 3.16 14.73 -10.08
N ILE A 54 2.84 15.37 -8.94
CA ILE A 54 2.75 14.72 -7.63
C ILE A 54 1.63 13.68 -7.65
N ARG A 55 0.46 14.04 -8.20
CA ARG A 55 -0.68 13.13 -8.35
C ARG A 55 -0.29 11.88 -9.14
N GLN A 56 0.40 12.05 -10.28
CA GLN A 56 0.86 10.94 -11.11
C GLN A 56 1.89 10.06 -10.42
N LEU A 57 2.81 10.65 -9.66
CA LEU A 57 3.79 9.90 -8.86
C LEU A 57 3.09 9.03 -7.81
N ILE A 58 2.22 9.61 -6.98
CA ILE A 58 1.48 8.87 -5.95
C ILE A 58 0.56 7.83 -6.59
N HIS A 59 -0.15 8.17 -7.67
CA HIS A 59 -0.98 7.22 -8.41
C HIS A 59 -0.17 6.01 -8.90
N SER A 60 1.05 6.25 -9.41
CA SER A 60 1.92 5.16 -9.86
C SER A 60 2.29 4.23 -8.71
N ILE A 61 2.56 4.77 -7.52
CA ILE A 61 2.90 3.99 -6.31
C ILE A 61 1.69 3.18 -5.85
N VAL A 62 0.52 3.81 -5.73
CA VAL A 62 -0.73 3.12 -5.34
C VAL A 62 -1.05 1.93 -6.26
N MET A 63 -0.88 2.09 -7.57
CA MET A 63 -1.07 0.99 -8.51
C MET A 63 -0.07 -0.16 -8.31
N GLN A 64 1.13 0.13 -7.79
CA GLN A 64 2.12 -0.87 -7.44
C GLN A 64 1.75 -1.57 -6.13
N GLU A 65 1.31 -0.87 -5.09
CA GLU A 65 0.78 -1.49 -3.85
C GLU A 65 -0.39 -2.45 -4.14
N MET A 66 -1.30 -2.06 -5.05
CA MET A 66 -2.38 -2.95 -5.51
C MET A 66 -1.87 -4.21 -6.23
N LEU A 67 -0.80 -4.08 -7.02
CA LEU A 67 -0.12 -5.22 -7.64
C LEU A 67 0.53 -6.10 -6.56
N HIS A 68 1.20 -5.51 -5.58
CA HIS A 68 1.90 -6.22 -4.52
C HIS A 68 0.92 -7.04 -3.68
N MET A 69 -0.25 -6.47 -3.34
CA MET A 69 -1.34 -7.19 -2.70
C MET A 69 -1.80 -8.40 -3.55
N CYS A 70 -1.90 -8.23 -4.88
CA CYS A 70 -2.24 -9.34 -5.78
C CYS A 70 -1.17 -10.43 -5.81
N ILE A 71 0.10 -10.06 -5.81
CA ILE A 71 1.22 -11.00 -5.76
C ILE A 71 1.21 -11.78 -4.45
N ALA A 72 1.13 -11.09 -3.31
CA ALA A 72 1.07 -11.72 -1.99
C ALA A 72 -0.12 -12.68 -1.87
N GLY A 73 -1.30 -12.26 -2.36
CA GLY A 73 -2.50 -13.09 -2.40
C GLY A 73 -2.33 -14.33 -3.30
N ASN A 74 -1.74 -14.19 -4.48
CA ASN A 74 -1.51 -15.32 -5.39
C ASN A 74 -0.47 -16.30 -4.84
N ILE A 75 0.57 -15.82 -4.16
CA ILE A 75 1.53 -16.70 -3.46
C ILE A 75 0.81 -17.47 -2.36
N LEU A 76 -0.01 -16.80 -1.54
CA LEU A 76 -0.81 -17.46 -0.50
C LEU A 76 -1.73 -18.54 -1.07
N ILE A 77 -2.45 -18.24 -2.15
CA ILE A 77 -3.31 -19.19 -2.88
C ILE A 77 -2.49 -20.37 -3.41
N SER A 78 -1.31 -20.10 -3.99
CA SER A 78 -0.48 -21.11 -4.65
C SER A 78 -0.05 -22.24 -3.71
N ILE A 79 0.10 -21.93 -2.43
CA ILE A 79 0.51 -22.87 -1.37
C ILE A 79 -0.67 -23.34 -0.49
N GLY A 80 -1.91 -23.18 -0.98
CA GLY A 80 -3.13 -23.70 -0.37
C GLY A 80 -3.76 -22.83 0.72
N GLY A 81 -3.35 -21.57 0.86
CA GLY A 81 -3.97 -20.62 1.77
C GLY A 81 -5.14 -19.87 1.15
N HIS A 82 -5.80 -19.05 1.97
CA HIS A 82 -7.05 -18.36 1.64
C HIS A 82 -7.03 -16.91 2.16
N PRO A 83 -6.72 -15.91 1.31
CA PRO A 83 -6.65 -14.51 1.74
C PRO A 83 -7.94 -14.03 2.43
N GLN A 84 -7.83 -13.51 3.65
CA GLN A 84 -8.93 -12.93 4.42
C GLN A 84 -8.94 -11.41 4.22
N ILE A 85 -9.89 -10.89 3.43
CA ILE A 85 -9.88 -9.48 2.96
C ILE A 85 -11.14 -8.73 3.41
N ASN A 86 -12.24 -9.43 3.69
CA ASN A 86 -13.53 -8.83 4.01
C ASN A 86 -13.93 -8.97 5.48
N LYS A 87 -12.97 -8.80 6.40
CA LYS A 87 -13.24 -8.83 7.84
C LYS A 87 -12.84 -7.50 8.47
N PRO A 88 -13.54 -7.01 9.51
CA PRO A 88 -13.18 -5.76 10.16
C PRO A 88 -11.69 -5.63 10.55
N PRO A 89 -11.02 -6.67 11.08
CA PRO A 89 -9.59 -6.60 11.41
C PRO A 89 -8.63 -6.49 10.21
N PHE A 90 -9.10 -6.73 8.98
CA PHE A 90 -8.27 -6.58 7.77
C PHE A 90 -7.93 -5.12 7.50
N ILE A 91 -8.82 -4.20 7.89
CA ILE A 91 -8.57 -2.78 7.73
C ILE A 91 -7.84 -2.28 8.98
N PRO A 92 -6.63 -1.70 8.84
CA PRO A 92 -5.96 -1.07 9.95
C PRO A 92 -6.82 0.05 10.54
N LYS A 93 -6.66 0.29 11.84
CA LYS A 93 -7.23 1.49 12.44
C LYS A 93 -6.41 2.70 11.99
N TYR A 94 -7.09 3.73 11.50
CA TYR A 94 -6.47 5.03 11.23
C TYR A 94 -7.06 6.11 12.15
N PRO A 95 -6.24 6.92 12.83
CA PRO A 95 -4.78 6.79 12.90
C PRO A 95 -4.40 5.58 13.77
N GLY A 96 -3.36 4.85 13.37
CA GLY A 96 -2.89 3.67 14.09
C GLY A 96 -1.60 3.07 13.52
N PRO A 97 -1.09 1.99 14.13
CA PRO A 97 0.10 1.31 13.63
C PRO A 97 -0.19 0.56 12.33
N LEU A 98 0.84 0.36 11.51
CA LEU A 98 0.78 -0.58 10.39
C LEU A 98 0.73 -2.05 10.89
N PRO A 99 0.24 -2.98 10.06
CA PRO A 99 0.34 -4.41 10.34
C PRO A 99 1.76 -4.83 10.75
N MET A 100 1.85 -5.83 11.62
CA MET A 100 3.11 -6.29 12.21
C MET A 100 3.92 -5.22 12.97
N SER A 101 3.30 -4.07 13.28
CA SER A 101 3.95 -2.90 13.89
C SER A 101 5.15 -2.40 13.09
N ILE A 102 5.07 -2.47 11.75
CA ILE A 102 6.03 -1.83 10.86
C ILE A 102 6.11 -0.35 11.20
N GLY A 103 7.30 0.11 11.59
CA GLY A 103 7.54 1.47 12.07
C GLY A 103 7.83 1.57 13.55
N GLY A 104 7.63 0.48 14.30
CA GLY A 104 7.72 0.47 15.75
C GLY A 104 6.43 0.96 16.43
N GLU A 105 6.35 0.75 17.74
CA GLU A 105 5.12 1.01 18.54
C GLU A 105 4.67 2.49 18.54
N GLY A 106 5.55 3.42 18.15
CA GLY A 106 5.25 4.85 18.07
C GLY A 106 4.95 5.38 16.67
N PHE A 107 5.11 4.56 15.62
CA PHE A 107 4.83 5.00 14.26
C PHE A 107 3.34 4.84 13.95
N ILE A 108 2.68 5.97 13.75
CA ILE A 108 1.24 6.07 13.58
C ILE A 108 0.96 6.63 12.18
N VAL A 109 0.22 5.86 11.40
CA VAL A 109 -0.20 6.25 10.05
C VAL A 109 -1.66 6.71 10.10
N GLY A 110 -1.91 7.89 9.53
CA GLY A 110 -3.23 8.51 9.42
C GLY A 110 -3.78 8.51 8.00
N ILE A 111 -5.00 9.03 7.88
CA ILE A 111 -5.70 9.34 6.63
C ILE A 111 -5.76 10.86 6.52
N GLU A 112 -4.82 11.44 5.78
CA GLU A 112 -4.52 12.88 5.84
C GLU A 112 -4.50 13.52 4.44
N PRO A 113 -4.82 14.83 4.33
CA PRO A 113 -4.60 15.54 3.07
C PRO A 113 -3.11 15.61 2.76
N PHE A 114 -2.79 15.77 1.48
CA PHE A 114 -1.43 15.86 1.02
C PHE A 114 -0.70 17.05 1.67
N SER A 115 0.45 16.77 2.25
CA SER A 115 1.46 17.75 2.62
C SER A 115 2.84 17.15 2.37
N LYS A 116 3.85 18.00 2.19
CA LYS A 116 5.24 17.52 2.07
C LYS A 116 5.71 16.85 3.36
N GLU A 117 5.22 17.33 4.50
CA GLU A 117 5.49 16.77 5.81
C GLU A 117 4.93 15.36 5.94
N LEU A 118 3.71 15.10 5.46
CA LEU A 118 3.13 13.75 5.42
C LEU A 118 3.99 12.81 4.55
N VAL A 119 4.42 13.28 3.39
CA VAL A 119 5.30 12.49 2.50
C VAL A 119 6.60 12.12 3.21
N PHE A 120 7.26 13.08 3.85
CA PHE A 120 8.56 12.86 4.48
C PHE A 120 8.48 12.07 5.78
N ASN A 121 7.52 12.39 6.65
CA ASN A 121 7.42 11.80 7.99
C ASN A 121 6.66 10.47 8.02
N THR A 122 5.91 10.15 6.94
CA THR A 122 5.12 8.92 6.87
C THR A 122 5.51 8.11 5.64
N PHE A 123 5.29 8.60 4.42
CA PHE A 123 5.39 7.76 3.23
C PHE A 123 6.82 7.32 2.92
N MET A 124 7.79 8.24 2.94
CA MET A 124 9.20 7.90 2.78
C MET A 124 9.70 6.96 3.88
N VAL A 125 9.11 7.06 5.06
CA VAL A 125 9.52 6.28 6.23
C VAL A 125 8.98 4.85 6.05
N ILE A 126 7.75 4.67 5.51
CA ILE A 126 7.19 3.36 5.16
C ILE A 126 8.04 2.62 4.14
N GLU A 127 8.48 3.32 3.09
CA GLU A 127 9.22 2.74 1.96
C GLU A 127 10.74 2.70 2.17
N GLU A 128 11.23 3.06 3.36
CA GLU A 128 12.67 3.22 3.60
C GLU A 128 13.44 1.90 3.36
N PRO A 129 14.42 1.88 2.43
CA PRO A 129 15.17 0.68 2.11
C PRO A 129 16.11 0.27 3.25
N GLU A 130 16.49 -1.02 3.31
CA GLU A 130 17.51 -1.51 4.25
C GLU A 130 18.85 -0.80 4.02
N ASP A 131 19.29 -0.77 2.76
CA ASP A 131 20.51 -0.13 2.31
C ASP A 131 20.18 1.01 1.33
N PRO A 132 19.88 2.24 1.81
CA PRO A 132 19.63 3.36 0.92
C PRO A 132 20.87 3.68 0.09
N VAL A 133 20.69 3.91 -1.22
CA VAL A 133 21.80 4.43 -2.02
C VAL A 133 22.19 5.83 -1.51
N PRO A 134 23.48 6.20 -1.56
CA PRO A 134 23.88 7.55 -1.20
C PRO A 134 23.19 8.58 -2.11
N VAL A 135 22.25 9.33 -1.53
CA VAL A 135 21.65 10.51 -2.18
C VAL A 135 22.24 11.74 -1.52
N GLU A 136 22.83 12.63 -2.33
CA GLU A 136 23.32 13.91 -1.84
C GLU A 136 22.14 14.76 -1.34
N THR A 137 21.92 14.75 -0.03
CA THR A 137 20.92 15.59 0.66
C THR A 137 21.61 16.44 1.74
N PRO A 138 21.01 17.57 2.17
CA PRO A 138 21.47 18.26 3.36
C PRO A 138 21.38 17.30 4.55
N LYS A 139 22.53 16.92 5.12
CA LYS A 139 22.65 15.90 6.19
C LYS A 139 21.66 16.17 7.33
N LEU A 140 20.69 15.28 7.51
CA LEU A 140 20.05 15.06 8.81
C LEU A 140 20.90 14.02 9.57
N ALA A 141 21.11 14.27 10.86
CA ALA A 141 21.98 13.45 11.70
C ALA A 141 21.42 12.02 11.82
N ALA A 142 22.29 11.04 11.62
CA ALA A 142 22.00 9.65 11.95
C ALA A 142 22.06 9.48 13.47
N GLU A 143 20.97 9.01 14.08
CA GLU A 143 20.95 8.55 15.46
C GLU A 143 21.24 7.03 15.54
N ASP A 144 21.74 6.59 16.69
CA ASP A 144 22.21 5.23 16.98
C ASP A 144 21.19 4.12 16.61
N GLU A 145 21.70 2.97 16.14
CA GLU A 145 20.92 1.85 15.57
C GLU A 145 20.38 0.87 16.63
N PRO A 146 19.04 0.70 16.75
CA PRO A 146 18.45 -0.46 17.43
C PRO A 146 18.17 -1.64 16.46
N ASP A 147 17.41 -2.65 16.88
CA ASP A 147 17.52 -4.05 16.43
C ASP A 147 16.24 -4.56 15.69
N TYR A 148 15.88 -4.01 14.51
CA TYR A 148 14.59 -4.31 13.82
C TYR A 148 14.68 -4.24 12.27
N ALA A 149 13.62 -4.67 11.53
CA ALA A 149 13.70 -4.98 10.07
C ALA A 149 12.73 -4.24 9.09
N THR A 150 13.08 -4.06 7.80
CA THR A 150 12.30 -3.37 6.72
C THR A 150 11.22 -4.23 6.02
N ILE A 151 10.41 -3.64 5.13
CA ILE A 151 9.46 -4.38 4.26
C ILE A 151 10.23 -5.34 3.34
N GLY A 152 11.35 -4.88 2.79
CA GLY A 152 12.31 -5.66 2.02
C GLY A 152 12.76 -6.88 2.81
N GLU A 153 13.27 -6.72 4.04
CA GLU A 153 13.72 -7.83 4.88
C GLU A 153 12.61 -8.86 5.18
N PHE A 154 11.36 -8.40 5.34
CA PHE A 154 10.20 -9.27 5.51
C PHE A 154 9.96 -10.15 4.28
N TYR A 155 9.91 -9.55 3.09
CA TYR A 155 9.76 -10.31 1.85
C TYR A 155 10.97 -11.20 1.56
N ASP A 156 12.16 -10.74 1.91
CA ASP A 156 13.39 -11.50 1.73
C ASP A 156 13.42 -12.74 2.65
N ALA A 157 12.84 -12.64 3.86
CA ALA A 157 12.64 -13.79 4.74
C ALA A 157 11.65 -14.81 4.14
N ILE A 158 10.51 -14.34 3.58
CA ILE A 158 9.54 -15.21 2.89
C ILE A 158 10.20 -15.89 1.68
N LYS A 159 10.91 -15.11 0.86
CA LYS A 159 11.65 -15.57 -0.32
C LYS A 159 12.64 -16.69 0.03
N LYS A 160 13.47 -16.48 1.06
CA LYS A 160 14.41 -17.48 1.57
C LYS A 160 13.68 -18.74 2.05
N LYS A 161 12.58 -18.59 2.80
CA LYS A 161 11.82 -19.73 3.31
C LYS A 161 11.12 -20.53 2.20
N ILE A 162 10.49 -19.89 1.22
CA ILE A 162 9.90 -20.56 0.06
C ILE A 162 10.96 -21.40 -0.67
N LYS A 163 12.14 -20.83 -0.89
CA LYS A 163 13.26 -21.54 -1.52
C LYS A 163 13.71 -22.77 -0.72
N GLU A 164 13.75 -22.67 0.61
CA GLU A 164 14.09 -23.79 1.51
C GLU A 164 13.05 -24.91 1.49
N LEU A 165 11.76 -24.57 1.45
CA LEU A 165 10.68 -25.56 1.42
C LEU A 165 10.56 -26.25 0.05
N GLY A 166 11.01 -25.61 -1.02
CA GLY A 166 11.09 -26.18 -2.37
C GLY A 166 9.73 -26.29 -3.09
N ASP A 167 9.74 -26.85 -4.30
CA ASP A 167 8.55 -26.87 -5.18
C ASP A 167 7.38 -27.71 -4.62
N GLY A 168 7.62 -28.56 -3.63
CA GLY A 168 6.60 -29.44 -3.04
C GLY A 168 5.47 -28.72 -2.31
N ILE A 169 5.60 -27.41 -2.03
CA ILE A 169 4.56 -26.62 -1.37
C ILE A 169 3.49 -26.09 -2.33
N PHE A 170 3.76 -26.06 -3.63
CA PHE A 170 2.85 -25.48 -4.63
C PHE A 170 1.81 -26.49 -5.09
N ILE A 171 0.56 -26.05 -5.22
CA ILE A 171 -0.58 -26.90 -5.54
C ILE A 171 -1.06 -26.57 -6.97
N PRO A 172 -0.81 -27.41 -8.00
CA PRO A 172 -1.17 -27.08 -9.38
C PRO A 172 -2.66 -26.75 -9.59
N ALA A 173 -3.56 -27.33 -8.80
CA ALA A 173 -4.99 -27.09 -8.87
C ALA A 173 -5.41 -25.67 -8.42
N THR A 174 -4.51 -24.87 -7.82
CA THR A 174 -4.79 -23.49 -7.41
C THR A 174 -4.49 -22.48 -8.51
N VAL A 175 -3.76 -22.85 -9.56
CA VAL A 175 -3.42 -21.95 -10.67
C VAL A 175 -4.66 -21.28 -11.29
N PRO A 176 -5.76 -21.99 -11.59
CA PRO A 176 -6.97 -21.34 -12.12
C PRO A 176 -7.71 -20.43 -11.12
N LYS A 177 -7.32 -20.44 -9.84
CA LYS A 177 -7.91 -19.64 -8.76
C LYS A 177 -7.13 -18.36 -8.47
N GLN A 178 -5.95 -18.20 -9.04
CA GLN A 178 -5.12 -17.01 -8.86
C GLN A 178 -5.72 -15.82 -9.62
N VAL A 179 -5.62 -14.62 -9.03
CA VAL A 179 -6.11 -13.38 -9.61
C VAL A 179 -5.07 -12.86 -10.60
N LEU A 180 -5.44 -12.80 -11.89
CA LEU A 180 -4.57 -12.40 -12.99
C LEU A 180 -5.36 -11.47 -13.94
N GLY A 181 -4.68 -10.87 -14.92
CA GLY A 181 -5.32 -10.12 -16.02
C GLY A 181 -5.58 -8.64 -15.76
N TRP A 182 -5.44 -8.16 -14.51
CA TRP A 182 -5.48 -6.72 -14.20
C TRP A 182 -4.16 -6.00 -14.57
N PHE A 183 -3.03 -6.66 -14.34
CA PHE A 183 -1.70 -6.14 -14.66
C PHE A 183 -1.08 -6.92 -15.83
N SER A 184 0.02 -6.39 -16.40
CA SER A 184 0.71 -7.05 -17.49
C SER A 184 1.20 -8.46 -17.07
N PRO A 185 1.20 -9.46 -17.98
CA PRO A 185 1.70 -10.80 -17.67
C PRO A 185 3.18 -10.86 -17.28
N GLU A 186 3.94 -9.79 -17.53
CA GLU A 186 5.33 -9.65 -17.06
C GLU A 186 5.42 -9.31 -15.57
N ARG A 187 4.37 -8.70 -15.01
CA ARG A 187 4.33 -8.23 -13.61
C ARG A 187 3.42 -9.05 -12.73
N LEU A 188 2.32 -9.59 -13.29
CA LEU A 188 1.38 -10.46 -12.59
C LEU A 188 1.14 -11.73 -13.41
N PHE A 189 1.75 -12.81 -12.96
CA PHE A 189 1.76 -14.10 -13.64
C PHE A 189 1.42 -15.24 -12.67
N PRO A 190 1.05 -16.43 -13.17
CA PRO A 190 0.79 -17.59 -12.33
C PRO A 190 2.00 -17.96 -11.46
N ILE A 191 1.76 -18.17 -10.18
CA ILE A 191 2.72 -18.75 -9.24
C ILE A 191 2.56 -20.26 -9.25
N THR A 192 3.52 -20.96 -9.83
CA THR A 192 3.47 -22.42 -10.08
C THR A 192 4.54 -23.20 -9.35
N ASP A 193 5.59 -22.53 -8.90
CA ASP A 193 6.83 -23.11 -8.39
C ASP A 193 7.65 -22.07 -7.61
N VAL A 194 8.79 -22.51 -7.06
CA VAL A 194 9.72 -21.60 -6.37
C VAL A 194 10.16 -20.47 -7.31
N ALA A 195 10.51 -20.76 -8.56
CA ALA A 195 11.07 -19.75 -9.47
C ALA A 195 10.10 -18.57 -9.72
N SER A 196 8.85 -18.87 -10.02
CA SER A 196 7.78 -17.89 -10.20
C SER A 196 7.49 -17.12 -8.90
N ALA A 197 7.44 -17.79 -7.74
CA ALA A 197 7.26 -17.11 -6.45
C ALA A 197 8.42 -16.15 -6.12
N LEU A 198 9.67 -16.58 -6.31
CA LEU A 198 10.84 -15.74 -6.07
C LEU A 198 10.89 -14.54 -7.03
N HIS A 199 10.48 -14.73 -8.29
CA HIS A 199 10.37 -13.64 -9.26
C HIS A 199 9.32 -12.62 -8.78
N ALA A 200 8.11 -13.08 -8.43
CA ALA A 200 7.03 -12.19 -8.02
C ALA A 200 7.37 -11.40 -6.74
N ILE A 201 8.00 -12.04 -5.75
CA ILE A 201 8.49 -11.32 -4.56
C ILE A 201 9.57 -10.29 -4.92
N ASN A 202 10.43 -10.61 -5.89
CA ASN A 202 11.46 -9.66 -6.33
C ASN A 202 10.86 -8.41 -6.99
N ILE A 203 9.69 -8.52 -7.63
CA ILE A 203 8.96 -7.36 -8.15
C ILE A 203 8.57 -6.45 -6.99
N ILE A 204 7.96 -6.98 -5.93
CA ILE A 204 7.56 -6.19 -4.75
C ILE A 204 8.75 -5.41 -4.19
N ILE A 205 9.85 -6.12 -3.88
CA ILE A 205 11.06 -5.51 -3.30
C ILE A 205 11.63 -4.41 -4.20
N VAL A 206 11.80 -4.69 -5.50
CA VAL A 206 12.44 -3.74 -6.43
C VAL A 206 11.58 -2.51 -6.67
N GLU A 207 10.25 -2.67 -6.74
CA GLU A 207 9.35 -1.55 -6.96
C GLU A 207 9.25 -0.62 -5.74
N GLY A 208 9.26 -1.18 -4.52
CA GLY A 208 9.26 -0.42 -3.26
C GLY A 208 10.60 0.25 -2.94
N GLU A 209 11.66 -0.55 -2.80
CA GLU A 209 12.95 -0.11 -2.24
C GLU A 209 14.05 0.12 -3.30
N GLY A 210 13.86 -0.38 -4.52
CA GLY A 210 14.90 -0.38 -5.55
C GLY A 210 15.92 -1.48 -5.30
N THR A 211 17.21 -1.17 -5.47
CA THR A 211 18.32 -2.08 -5.12
C THR A 211 19.38 -1.33 -4.34
N SER A 212 20.25 -2.04 -3.64
CA SER A 212 21.37 -1.46 -2.87
C SER A 212 22.36 -0.63 -3.69
N THR A 213 22.25 -0.61 -5.02
CA THR A 213 23.14 0.14 -5.92
C THR A 213 22.40 1.05 -6.90
N ASN A 214 21.06 0.97 -6.96
CA ASN A 214 20.28 1.70 -7.94
C ASN A 214 18.92 2.07 -7.35
N PRO A 215 18.55 3.36 -7.28
CA PRO A 215 17.26 3.81 -6.81
C PRO A 215 16.14 3.52 -7.81
N ASN A 216 16.47 3.08 -9.02
CA ASN A 216 15.50 2.79 -10.05
C ASN A 216 15.06 1.33 -10.04
N GLN A 217 13.75 1.14 -10.09
CA GLN A 217 13.10 -0.16 -10.31
C GLN A 217 13.17 -0.61 -11.78
N SER A 218 13.25 0.34 -12.71
CA SER A 218 13.53 0.12 -14.12
C SER A 218 14.19 1.37 -14.72
N PRO A 219 14.85 1.31 -15.89
CA PRO A 219 15.58 2.46 -16.42
C PRO A 219 14.75 3.76 -16.46
N GLY A 220 15.16 4.76 -15.67
CA GLY A 220 14.49 6.05 -15.55
C GLY A 220 13.20 6.08 -14.71
N ASN A 221 12.88 4.99 -13.99
CA ASN A 221 11.73 4.91 -13.09
C ASN A 221 12.22 4.57 -11.67
N PRO A 222 12.18 5.54 -10.74
CA PRO A 222 12.60 5.33 -9.35
C PRO A 222 11.67 4.38 -8.58
N ALA A 223 12.18 3.70 -7.57
CA ALA A 223 11.38 2.96 -6.60
C ALA A 223 10.59 3.92 -5.68
N HIS A 224 9.65 3.39 -4.89
CA HIS A 224 8.70 4.21 -4.13
C HIS A 224 9.36 5.21 -3.19
N TYR A 225 10.33 4.76 -2.38
CA TYR A 225 11.11 5.64 -1.50
C TYR A 225 11.63 6.88 -2.24
N TYR A 226 12.26 6.64 -3.40
CA TYR A 226 12.88 7.69 -4.18
C TYR A 226 11.85 8.57 -4.86
N LYS A 227 10.73 8.02 -5.36
CA LYS A 227 9.59 8.80 -5.89
C LYS A 227 8.98 9.73 -4.84
N PHE A 228 8.78 9.25 -3.62
CA PHE A 228 8.34 10.10 -2.51
C PHE A 228 9.38 11.17 -2.18
N GLY A 229 10.67 10.84 -2.26
CA GLY A 229 11.73 11.85 -2.19
C GLY A 229 11.67 12.88 -3.31
N GLU A 230 11.34 12.50 -4.56
CA GLU A 230 11.17 13.46 -5.66
C GLU A 230 10.07 14.48 -5.36
N ILE A 231 8.97 14.03 -4.72
CA ILE A 231 7.88 14.88 -4.27
C ILE A 231 8.34 15.83 -3.16
N TYR A 232 8.99 15.30 -2.13
CA TYR A 232 9.43 16.09 -0.98
C TYR A 232 10.46 17.15 -1.39
N TYR A 233 11.55 16.74 -2.03
CA TYR A 233 12.62 17.62 -2.48
C TYR A 233 12.24 18.47 -3.71
N GLY A 234 11.10 18.18 -4.36
CA GLY A 234 10.55 18.97 -5.46
C GLY A 234 11.35 18.86 -6.76
N ARG A 235 12.11 17.77 -6.94
CA ARG A 235 13.03 17.55 -8.05
C ARG A 235 13.15 16.07 -8.35
N ARG A 236 13.22 15.71 -9.64
CA ARG A 236 13.50 14.34 -10.07
C ARG A 236 14.89 13.89 -9.62
N ILE A 237 15.02 12.60 -9.29
CA ILE A 237 16.30 11.99 -8.97
C ILE A 237 17.11 11.74 -10.24
N VAL A 238 18.39 12.07 -10.22
CA VAL A 238 19.32 11.89 -11.35
C VAL A 238 20.64 11.33 -10.84
N SER A 239 21.37 10.60 -11.68
CA SER A 239 22.73 10.15 -11.36
C SER A 239 23.72 11.32 -11.41
N THR A 240 24.64 11.37 -10.47
CA THR A 240 25.71 12.35 -10.41
C THR A 240 26.99 11.82 -11.11
N PRO A 241 27.91 12.70 -11.57
CA PRO A 241 29.12 12.28 -12.29
C PRO A 241 30.07 11.37 -11.50
N ASP A 242 30.02 11.43 -10.17
CA ASP A 242 30.80 10.62 -9.23
C ASP A 242 30.16 9.26 -8.92
N GLY A 243 29.04 8.92 -9.57
CA GLY A 243 28.36 7.64 -9.44
C GLY A 243 27.31 7.57 -8.32
N GLY A 244 27.01 8.69 -7.66
CA GLY A 244 25.91 8.83 -6.71
C GLY A 244 24.59 9.27 -7.36
N TYR A 245 23.66 9.72 -6.52
CA TYR A 245 22.37 10.27 -6.95
C TYR A 245 22.04 11.57 -6.23
N ALA A 246 21.25 12.43 -6.87
CA ALA A 246 20.77 13.68 -6.28
C ALA A 246 19.38 14.04 -6.80
N TYR A 247 18.58 14.70 -5.97
CA TYR A 247 17.32 15.34 -6.39
C TYR A 247 17.61 16.66 -7.11
N ALA A 248 18.24 16.57 -8.27
CA ALA A 248 18.73 17.72 -9.06
C ALA A 248 18.13 17.77 -10.47
N GLY A 249 17.22 16.86 -10.82
CA GLY A 249 16.60 16.75 -12.13
C GLY A 249 15.52 17.81 -12.41
N ALA A 250 14.56 17.42 -13.27
CA ALA A 250 13.41 18.25 -13.60
C ALA A 250 12.63 18.64 -12.32
N PRO A 251 12.06 19.86 -12.25
CA PRO A 251 11.26 20.28 -11.11
C PRO A 251 10.00 19.44 -10.98
N VAL A 252 9.63 19.10 -9.74
CA VAL A 252 8.32 18.55 -9.35
C VAL A 252 7.60 19.67 -8.61
N PRO A 253 6.76 20.47 -9.29
CA PRO A 253 6.15 21.66 -8.70
C PRO A 253 5.10 21.28 -7.66
N TYR A 254 5.05 22.08 -6.59
CA TYR A 254 4.05 21.99 -5.53
C TYR A 254 3.37 23.35 -5.34
N ASP A 255 2.05 23.33 -5.39
CA ASP A 255 1.16 24.44 -5.10
C ASP A 255 0.27 24.07 -3.90
N GLU A 256 0.47 24.76 -2.78
CA GLU A 256 -0.27 24.55 -1.53
C GLU A 256 -1.77 24.87 -1.69
N ASP A 257 -2.11 25.88 -2.51
CA ASP A 257 -3.50 26.24 -2.80
C ASP A 257 -4.20 25.16 -3.65
N GLY A 258 -3.40 24.27 -4.25
CA GLY A 258 -3.84 23.09 -5.00
C GLY A 258 -4.30 21.90 -4.16
N VAL A 259 -4.43 22.04 -2.83
CA VAL A 259 -4.89 20.97 -1.92
C VAL A 259 -6.27 21.33 -1.34
N TYR A 260 -7.18 20.35 -1.26
CA TYR A 260 -8.47 20.52 -0.57
C TYR A 260 -8.23 20.61 0.95
N PRO A 261 -8.99 21.46 1.68
CA PRO A 261 -8.87 21.60 3.13
C PRO A 261 -9.59 20.46 3.87
N MET A 262 -9.29 19.21 3.50
CA MET A 262 -9.87 18.01 4.10
C MET A 262 -9.48 17.91 5.57
N VAL A 263 -10.41 17.55 6.44
CA VAL A 263 -10.09 17.16 7.81
C VAL A 263 -9.22 15.91 7.84
N SER A 264 -8.15 15.92 8.63
CA SER A 264 -7.34 14.72 8.87
C SER A 264 -8.10 13.69 9.71
N ASN A 265 -7.88 12.42 9.40
CA ASN A 265 -8.39 11.25 10.12
C ASN A 265 -9.92 11.22 10.32
N PRO A 266 -10.73 11.49 9.26
CA PRO A 266 -12.18 11.60 9.39
C PRO A 266 -12.80 10.31 9.91
N GLN A 267 -13.72 10.45 10.87
CA GLN A 267 -14.55 9.41 11.41
C GLN A 267 -16.03 9.71 11.17
N ASP A 268 -16.87 8.68 11.04
CA ASP A 268 -18.28 8.86 10.69
C ASP A 268 -19.09 9.64 11.73
N TYR A 269 -18.64 9.66 12.99
CA TYR A 269 -19.25 10.43 14.07
C TYR A 269 -18.78 11.90 14.12
N ASP A 270 -17.80 12.28 13.29
CA ASP A 270 -17.35 13.67 13.18
C ASP A 270 -18.36 14.53 12.42
N TYR A 271 -19.25 13.90 11.65
CA TYR A 271 -20.22 14.59 10.82
C TYR A 271 -21.60 14.61 11.47
N GLN A 272 -22.23 15.79 11.43
CA GLN A 272 -23.59 15.99 11.92
C GLN A 272 -24.59 15.17 11.10
N ASP A 273 -25.57 14.58 11.78
CA ASP A 273 -26.69 13.88 11.13
C ASP A 273 -27.42 14.79 10.14
N ASN A 274 -27.98 14.20 9.08
CA ASN A 274 -28.70 14.89 8.01
C ASN A 274 -27.87 15.91 7.20
N THR A 275 -26.54 15.80 7.21
CA THR A 275 -25.65 16.57 6.32
C THR A 275 -25.23 15.78 5.09
N GLN A 276 -24.82 16.48 4.02
CA GLN A 276 -24.24 15.82 2.84
C GLN A 276 -22.95 15.07 3.16
N ALA A 277 -22.12 15.59 4.08
CA ALA A 277 -20.90 14.93 4.52
C ALA A 277 -21.19 13.55 5.12
N LYS A 278 -22.18 13.48 6.04
CA LYS A 278 -22.63 12.23 6.66
C LYS A 278 -23.12 11.21 5.63
N VAL A 279 -23.97 11.62 4.69
CA VAL A 279 -24.49 10.73 3.63
C VAL A 279 -23.37 10.21 2.73
N ARG A 280 -22.44 11.08 2.32
CA ARG A 280 -21.36 10.70 1.40
C ARG A 280 -20.34 9.78 2.07
N VAL A 281 -20.00 10.01 3.34
CA VAL A 281 -19.04 9.16 4.04
C VAL A 281 -19.60 7.76 4.28
N GLU A 282 -20.89 7.64 4.57
CA GLU A 282 -21.57 6.36 4.73
C GLU A 282 -21.66 5.58 3.40
N ALA A 283 -21.93 6.29 2.30
CA ALA A 283 -21.89 5.70 0.95
C ALA A 283 -20.49 5.21 0.56
N PHE A 284 -19.46 5.98 0.93
CA PHE A 284 -18.06 5.59 0.74
C PHE A 284 -17.72 4.33 1.51
N ALA A 285 -18.03 4.28 2.82
CA ALA A 285 -17.80 3.11 3.66
C ALA A 285 -18.51 1.86 3.10
N TYR A 286 -19.76 2.00 2.65
CA TYR A 286 -20.50 0.90 1.99
C TYR A 286 -19.82 0.40 0.71
N SER A 287 -19.39 1.32 -0.15
CA SER A 287 -18.71 0.99 -1.41
C SER A 287 -17.35 0.34 -1.14
N TYR A 288 -16.66 0.78 -0.09
CA TYR A 288 -15.38 0.23 0.32
C TYR A 288 -15.51 -1.18 0.89
N SER A 289 -16.49 -1.45 1.75
CA SER A 289 -16.80 -2.81 2.18
C SER A 289 -17.24 -3.71 1.03
N SER A 290 -17.98 -3.17 0.06
CA SER A 290 -18.35 -3.91 -1.16
C SER A 290 -17.12 -4.27 -1.99
N LEU A 291 -16.14 -3.36 -2.10
CA LEU A 291 -14.86 -3.62 -2.74
C LEU A 291 -14.12 -4.75 -2.04
N LEU A 292 -14.00 -4.71 -0.71
CA LEU A 292 -13.32 -5.77 0.05
C LEU A 292 -14.00 -7.13 -0.10
N ASN A 293 -15.34 -7.15 -0.19
CA ASN A 293 -16.09 -8.39 -0.48
C ASN A 293 -15.80 -8.91 -1.90
N ALA A 294 -15.78 -8.05 -2.92
CA ALA A 294 -15.45 -8.45 -4.28
C ALA A 294 -14.01 -8.97 -4.40
N LEU A 295 -13.05 -8.31 -3.74
CA LEU A 295 -11.67 -8.78 -3.64
C LEU A 295 -11.60 -10.13 -2.92
N HIS A 296 -12.27 -10.29 -1.78
CA HIS A 296 -12.29 -11.56 -1.06
C HIS A 296 -12.82 -12.71 -1.92
N GLN A 297 -13.91 -12.50 -2.68
CA GLN A 297 -14.41 -13.49 -3.64
C GLN A 297 -13.40 -13.80 -4.75
N ALA A 298 -12.73 -12.77 -5.29
CA ALA A 298 -11.72 -12.92 -6.32
C ALA A 298 -10.58 -13.83 -5.87
N PHE A 299 -10.03 -13.57 -4.67
CA PHE A 299 -8.94 -14.35 -4.09
C PHE A 299 -9.38 -15.69 -3.48
N ASN A 300 -10.68 -16.00 -3.42
CA ASN A 300 -11.20 -17.24 -2.83
C ASN A 300 -12.04 -18.07 -3.80
N GLY A 301 -11.65 -18.08 -5.07
CA GLY A 301 -12.14 -19.06 -6.05
C GLY A 301 -12.92 -18.49 -7.23
N GLU A 302 -13.20 -17.19 -7.24
CA GLU A 302 -13.85 -16.49 -8.36
C GLU A 302 -12.95 -15.39 -8.95
N PRO A 303 -11.74 -15.67 -9.48
CA PRO A 303 -10.76 -14.64 -9.82
C PRO A 303 -11.26 -13.56 -10.80
N LYS A 304 -12.27 -13.85 -11.63
CA LYS A 304 -12.93 -12.87 -12.50
C LYS A 304 -13.69 -11.77 -11.76
N ARG A 305 -14.01 -11.96 -10.47
CA ARG A 305 -14.58 -10.91 -9.60
C ARG A 305 -13.65 -9.71 -9.44
N ILE A 306 -12.37 -9.83 -9.83
CA ILE A 306 -11.46 -8.68 -9.91
C ILE A 306 -12.03 -7.56 -10.79
N ASP A 307 -12.77 -7.88 -11.86
CA ASP A 307 -13.42 -6.86 -12.72
C ASP A 307 -14.46 -6.05 -11.94
N THR A 308 -15.20 -6.70 -11.04
CA THR A 308 -16.15 -6.02 -10.14
C THR A 308 -15.41 -5.14 -9.14
N ALA A 309 -14.32 -5.65 -8.55
CA ALA A 309 -13.48 -4.86 -7.65
C ALA A 309 -12.91 -3.61 -8.34
N ILE A 310 -12.41 -3.74 -9.57
CA ILE A 310 -11.91 -2.61 -10.37
C ILE A 310 -13.01 -1.56 -10.61
N GLY A 311 -14.24 -2.00 -10.96
CA GLY A 311 -15.38 -1.09 -11.09
C GLY A 311 -15.65 -0.30 -9.81
N LEU A 312 -15.65 -0.97 -8.66
CA LEU A 312 -15.83 -0.34 -7.36
C LEU A 312 -14.67 0.61 -6.98
N MET A 313 -13.43 0.34 -7.41
CA MET A 313 -12.31 1.26 -7.22
C MET A 313 -12.52 2.58 -7.97
N TYR A 314 -13.06 2.55 -9.20
CA TYR A 314 -13.43 3.76 -9.93
C TYR A 314 -14.55 4.52 -9.23
N ASP A 315 -15.57 3.83 -8.71
CA ASP A 315 -16.65 4.46 -7.95
C ASP A 315 -16.12 5.12 -6.67
N LEU A 316 -15.24 4.44 -5.93
CA LEU A 316 -14.59 4.99 -4.72
C LEU A 316 -13.77 6.23 -5.03
N LYS A 317 -13.05 6.28 -6.16
CA LYS A 317 -12.35 7.48 -6.59
C LYS A 317 -13.30 8.67 -6.77
N VAL A 318 -14.44 8.46 -7.43
CA VAL A 318 -15.45 9.51 -7.63
C VAL A 318 -16.04 9.96 -6.30
N GLN A 319 -16.35 9.01 -5.41
CA GLN A 319 -16.89 9.31 -4.09
C GLN A 319 -15.88 10.03 -3.18
N ALA A 320 -14.59 9.66 -3.24
CA ALA A 320 -13.54 10.32 -2.48
C ALA A 320 -13.38 11.79 -2.90
N VAL A 321 -13.28 12.08 -4.20
CA VAL A 321 -13.20 13.48 -4.69
C VAL A 321 -14.44 14.27 -4.29
N SER A 322 -15.62 13.64 -4.40
CA SER A 322 -16.89 14.21 -3.96
C SER A 322 -16.91 14.54 -2.46
N LEU A 323 -16.23 13.76 -1.61
CA LEU A 323 -16.03 14.08 -0.18
C LEU A 323 -15.10 15.28 0.01
N MET A 324 -13.97 15.32 -0.72
CA MET A 324 -13.00 16.42 -0.64
C MET A 324 -13.58 17.80 -0.96
N GLU A 325 -14.69 17.84 -1.72
CA GLU A 325 -15.43 19.06 -2.09
C GLU A 325 -16.59 19.39 -1.15
N THR A 326 -16.92 18.50 -0.21
CA THR A 326 -18.09 18.65 0.66
C THR A 326 -17.68 19.26 2.00
N PRO A 327 -18.21 20.44 2.39
CA PRO A 327 -17.97 21.00 3.72
C PRO A 327 -18.43 20.04 4.83
N VAL A 328 -17.65 19.94 5.91
CA VAL A 328 -17.99 19.06 7.06
C VAL A 328 -19.29 19.45 7.76
N ALA A 329 -19.66 20.74 7.66
CA ALA A 329 -20.91 21.32 8.14
C ALA A 329 -21.26 22.56 7.29
N PRO A 330 -22.53 23.01 7.28
CA PRO A 330 -22.92 24.24 6.57
C PRO A 330 -22.07 25.44 6.99
N GLY A 331 -21.39 26.07 6.03
CA GLY A 331 -20.52 27.24 6.25
C GLY A 331 -19.10 26.92 6.74
N SER A 332 -18.72 25.65 6.87
CA SER A 332 -17.34 25.29 7.19
C SER A 332 -16.39 25.51 6.00
N GLU A 333 -15.17 25.97 6.30
CA GLU A 333 -14.07 26.03 5.33
C GLU A 333 -13.33 24.69 5.21
N GLN A 334 -13.51 23.77 6.17
CA GLN A 334 -12.96 22.42 6.12
C GLN A 334 -13.91 21.47 5.40
N THR A 335 -13.35 20.52 4.65
CA THR A 335 -14.10 19.53 3.88
C THR A 335 -13.97 18.12 4.45
N ALA A 336 -14.94 17.28 4.10
CA ALA A 336 -15.00 15.89 4.50
C ALA A 336 -13.94 15.05 3.75
N GLY A 337 -13.66 13.86 4.26
CA GLY A 337 -12.70 12.93 3.67
C GLY A 337 -13.21 11.48 3.71
N PRO A 338 -12.54 10.57 2.99
CA PRO A 338 -12.87 9.16 3.01
C PRO A 338 -12.63 8.53 4.38
N SER A 339 -13.61 7.77 4.89
CA SER A 339 -13.41 6.87 6.03
C SER A 339 -13.34 5.42 5.54
N TYR A 340 -12.22 4.76 5.78
CA TYR A 340 -11.99 3.38 5.35
C TYR A 340 -12.54 2.41 6.40
N ARG A 341 -13.84 2.49 6.69
CA ARG A 341 -14.47 1.67 7.73
C ARG A 341 -15.16 0.45 7.12
N TYR A 342 -15.12 -0.67 7.85
CA TYR A 342 -15.96 -1.81 7.53
C TYR A 342 -17.42 -1.57 7.95
N VAL A 343 -18.35 -1.73 7.03
CA VAL A 343 -19.80 -1.86 7.26
C VAL A 343 -20.31 -3.18 6.71
N ASN A 344 -21.36 -3.71 7.32
CA ASN A 344 -22.06 -4.86 6.76
C ASN A 344 -22.79 -4.43 5.48
N THR A 345 -22.48 -5.10 4.37
CA THR A 345 -23.12 -4.90 3.07
C THR A 345 -23.96 -6.12 2.71
N GLN A 346 -24.89 -5.97 1.77
CA GLN A 346 -25.60 -7.14 1.23
C GLN A 346 -24.60 -8.05 0.51
N GLY A 347 -24.50 -9.31 0.95
CA GLY A 347 -23.52 -10.28 0.44
C GLY A 347 -22.17 -10.31 1.17
N GLY A 348 -21.98 -9.49 2.22
CA GLY A 348 -20.90 -9.70 3.18
C GLY A 348 -21.17 -10.95 4.02
N MET A 349 -20.11 -11.68 4.43
CA MET A 349 -20.27 -12.77 5.41
C MET A 349 -20.85 -12.20 6.71
N ASP A 350 -21.90 -12.83 7.22
CA ASP A 350 -22.45 -12.52 8.54
C ASP A 350 -21.32 -12.75 9.56
N THR A 351 -20.94 -11.71 10.30
CA THR A 351 -19.84 -11.80 11.29
C THR A 351 -20.30 -12.44 12.60
N SER A 352 -21.44 -13.14 12.60
CA SER A 352 -21.85 -14.01 13.69
C SER A 352 -21.33 -15.43 13.43
N ASP A 353 -20.10 -15.70 13.86
CA ASP A 353 -19.67 -17.00 14.39
C ASP A 353 -18.39 -16.84 15.23
#